data_AF-A0A6I4XJN6-F1
#
_entry.id   AF-A0A6I4XJN6-F1
#
_cell.length_a   1.000
_cell.length_b   1.000
_cell.length_c   1.000
_cell.angle_alpha   90.00
_cell.angle_beta   90.00
_cell.angle_gamma   90.00
#
_symmetry.space_group_name_H-M   'P 1'
#
loop_
_entity.id
_entity.type
_entity.pdbx_description
1 polymer ?
#
loop_
_entity_poly.entity_id
_entity_poly.type
_entity_poly.pdbx_seq_one_letter_code
_entity_poly.pdbx_strand_id
1 'polypeptide(L)'
;EHVKKEAPATEFLYVGTENGLESQIVPKAKIPFKTIKIQGFKRSLSPQNFKTIYLFLTSINKAKKIIREFQPDVVIGTGGYVSGAVVYAAHQLKIPTIIHEQNSIPGMTNKFLSRYVDKIAICFPDVASFFPKEKTILTGNPRGQEVVTVEKSAIL
;
A
#
# COMPACT_ATOMS: atom_id res chain seq x y z
N GLU A 1 -13.79 8.64 -0.73
CA GLU A 1 -15.17 8.78 -1.22
C GLU A 1 -16.09 7.61 -0.86
N HIS A 2 -16.02 6.43 -1.49
CA HIS A 2 -16.99 5.35 -1.23
C HIS A 2 -17.12 4.98 0.27
N VAL A 3 -16.01 4.72 0.96
CA VAL A 3 -16.00 4.44 2.41
C VAL A 3 -16.63 5.57 3.23
N LYS A 4 -16.43 6.84 2.85
CA LYS A 4 -17.05 7.99 3.54
C LYS A 4 -18.56 8.08 3.31
N LYS A 5 -19.08 7.54 2.21
CA LYS A 5 -20.53 7.49 1.97
C LYS A 5 -21.19 6.46 2.88
N GLU A 6 -20.55 5.31 3.08
CA GLU A 6 -21.05 4.24 3.95
C GLU A 6 -20.80 4.53 5.43
N ALA A 7 -19.66 5.13 5.76
CA ALA A 7 -19.24 5.49 7.11
C ALA A 7 -18.67 6.93 7.14
N PRO A 8 -19.52 7.96 7.30
CA PRO A 8 -19.09 9.36 7.24
C PRO A 8 -18.06 9.78 8.30
N ALA A 9 -18.05 9.09 9.44
CA ALA A 9 -17.10 9.34 10.53
C ALA A 9 -15.70 8.73 10.29
N THR A 10 -15.49 7.99 9.19
CA THR A 10 -14.18 7.37 8.93
C THR A 10 -13.10 8.40 8.66
N GLU A 11 -12.02 8.28 9.43
CA GLU A 11 -10.81 9.07 9.27
C GLU A 11 -9.77 8.33 8.41
N PHE A 12 -8.93 9.10 7.72
CA PHE A 12 -7.89 8.56 6.86
C PHE A 12 -6.57 9.24 7.18
N LEU A 13 -5.51 8.45 7.25
CA LEU A 13 -4.14 8.94 7.26
C LEU A 13 -3.38 8.27 6.13
N TYR A 14 -2.81 9.08 5.24
CA TYR A 14 -1.93 8.59 4.19
C TYR A 14 -0.48 8.70 4.64
N VAL A 15 0.28 7.61 4.46
CA VAL A 15 1.73 7.59 4.72
C VAL A 15 2.49 7.42 3.41
N GLY A 16 3.32 8.39 3.09
CA GLY A 16 4.08 8.45 1.82
C GLY A 16 5.55 8.81 2.01
N THR A 17 6.19 9.22 0.93
CA THR A 17 7.52 9.85 0.93
C THR A 17 7.40 11.35 0.70
N GLU A 18 8.44 12.10 1.09
CA GLU A 18 8.50 13.55 0.82
C GLU A 18 8.57 13.86 -0.69
N ASN A 19 9.25 12.99 -1.46
CA ASN A 19 9.59 13.23 -2.85
C ASN A 19 8.67 12.50 -3.86
N GLY A 20 7.72 11.70 -3.39
CA GLY A 20 6.82 10.95 -4.25
C GLY A 20 5.64 11.80 -4.73
N LEU A 21 4.99 11.38 -5.81
CA LEU A 21 3.83 12.10 -6.38
C LEU A 21 2.70 12.27 -5.35
N GLU A 22 2.59 11.34 -4.40
CA GLU A 22 1.63 11.38 -3.30
C GLU A 22 1.73 12.66 -2.46
N SER A 23 2.92 13.25 -2.31
CA SER A 23 3.11 14.46 -1.50
C SER A 23 2.42 15.68 -2.11
N GLN A 24 2.12 15.64 -3.41
CA GLN A 24 1.38 16.69 -4.12
C GLN A 24 -0.10 16.36 -4.31
N ILE A 25 -0.43 15.08 -4.48
CA ILE A 25 -1.80 14.64 -4.80
C ILE A 25 -2.64 14.52 -3.54
N VAL A 26 -2.11 13.90 -2.48
CA VAL A 26 -2.89 13.56 -1.29
C VAL A 26 -3.34 14.81 -0.51
N PRO A 27 -2.49 15.84 -0.29
CA PRO A 27 -2.95 17.04 0.40
C PRO A 27 -4.07 17.79 -0.34
N LYS A 28 -4.10 17.73 -1.68
CA LYS A 28 -5.19 18.33 -2.49
C LYS A 28 -6.53 17.65 -2.24
N ALA A 29 -6.51 16.35 -1.89
CA ALA A 29 -7.70 15.60 -1.48
C ALA A 29 -8.10 15.84 0.00
N LYS A 30 -7.41 16.75 0.71
CA LYS A 30 -7.65 17.08 2.13
C LYS A 30 -7.54 15.86 3.06
N ILE A 31 -6.67 14.91 2.71
CA ILE A 31 -6.35 13.74 3.55
C ILE A 31 -5.09 14.05 4.35
N PRO A 32 -5.07 13.85 5.69
CA PRO A 32 -3.86 13.91 6.50
C PRO A 32 -2.72 13.11 5.87
N PHE A 33 -1.53 13.72 5.79
CA PHE A 33 -0.36 13.14 5.15
C PHE A 33 0.84 13.12 6.10
N LYS A 34 1.47 11.96 6.27
CA LYS A 34 2.72 11.79 7.01
C LYS A 34 3.76 11.17 6.09
N THR A 35 5.03 11.50 6.34
CA THR A 35 6.13 11.00 5.52
C THR A 35 7.05 10.08 6.29
N ILE A 36 7.58 9.07 5.61
CA ILE A 36 8.73 8.28 6.07
C ILE A 36 9.86 8.36 5.05
N LYS A 37 11.10 8.39 5.54
CA LYS A 37 12.29 8.45 4.69
C LYS A 37 12.70 7.04 4.33
N ILE A 38 12.43 6.63 3.10
CA ILE A 38 12.79 5.30 2.60
C ILE A 38 13.43 5.41 1.23
N GLN A 39 14.40 4.54 0.96
CA GLN A 39 15.04 4.40 -0.34
C GLN A 39 14.71 3.02 -0.91
N GLY A 40 14.58 2.92 -2.23
CA GLY A 40 14.40 1.63 -2.89
C GLY A 40 15.68 0.81 -2.97
N PHE A 41 15.52 -0.51 -3.10
CA PHE A 41 16.63 -1.41 -3.37
C PHE A 41 17.10 -1.25 -4.81
N LYS A 42 18.42 -1.24 -5.02
CA LYS A 42 19.00 -1.39 -6.35
C LYS A 42 18.86 -2.85 -6.78
N ARG A 43 18.61 -3.07 -8.08
CA ARG A 43 18.50 -4.42 -8.65
C ARG A 43 19.82 -5.20 -8.60
N SER A 44 20.96 -4.52 -8.59
CA SER A 44 22.28 -5.12 -8.42
C SER A 44 22.66 -5.27 -6.94
N LEU A 45 23.54 -6.25 -6.63
CA LEU A 45 24.20 -6.36 -5.33
C LEU A 45 25.13 -5.16 -5.14
N SER A 46 24.63 -4.14 -4.44
CA SER A 46 25.35 -2.89 -4.20
C SER A 46 25.51 -2.68 -2.69
N PRO A 47 26.65 -2.15 -2.21
CA PRO A 47 26.80 -1.71 -0.82
C PRO A 47 25.69 -0.76 -0.37
N GLN A 48 25.08 -0.03 -1.32
CA GLN A 48 23.93 0.83 -1.08
C GLN A 48 22.71 0.06 -0.52
N ASN A 49 22.56 -1.22 -0.84
CA ASN A 49 21.45 -2.04 -0.33
C ASN A 49 21.55 -2.26 1.18
N PHE A 50 22.75 -2.27 1.78
CA PHE A 50 22.89 -2.29 3.25
C PHE A 50 22.31 -1.02 3.89
N LYS A 51 22.60 0.15 3.29
CA LYS A 51 21.99 1.41 3.69
C LYS A 51 20.47 1.38 3.53
N THR A 52 19.98 0.79 2.44
CA THR A 52 18.53 0.61 2.23
C THR A 52 17.89 -0.26 3.31
N ILE A 53 18.53 -1.35 3.72
CA ILE A 53 18.04 -2.21 4.83
C ILE A 53 17.99 -1.41 6.14
N TYR A 54 19.06 -0.67 6.46
CA TYR A 54 19.08 0.18 7.66
C TYR A 54 17.97 1.24 7.64
N LEU A 55 17.76 1.91 6.51
CA LEU A 55 16.67 2.87 6.31
C LEU A 55 15.29 2.21 6.42
N PHE A 56 15.15 0.97 5.96
CA PHE A 56 13.92 0.20 6.09
C PHE A 56 13.61 -0.12 7.56
N LEU A 57 14.59 -0.62 8.32
CA LEU A 57 14.43 -0.92 9.75
C LEU A 57 14.08 0.32 10.59
N THR A 58 14.75 1.43 10.33
CA THR A 58 14.44 2.72 10.98
C THR A 58 13.06 3.24 10.58
N SER A 59 12.67 3.05 9.32
CA SER A 59 11.32 3.39 8.82
C SER A 59 10.22 2.58 9.50
N ILE A 60 10.45 1.31 9.83
CA ILE A 60 9.50 0.49 10.60
C ILE A 60 9.25 1.13 11.97
N ASN A 61 10.28 1.57 12.69
CA ASN A 61 10.10 2.21 14.00
C ASN A 61 9.31 3.53 13.89
N LYS A 62 9.59 4.33 12.85
CA LYS A 62 8.81 5.55 12.56
C LYS A 62 7.36 5.21 12.23
N ALA A 63 7.11 4.18 11.43
CA ALA A 63 5.78 3.72 11.09
C ALA A 63 5.01 3.23 12.33
N LYS A 64 5.65 2.47 13.24
CA LYS A 64 5.05 2.08 14.51
C LYS A 64 4.62 3.28 15.35
N LYS A 65 5.43 4.34 15.39
CA LYS A 65 5.07 5.58 16.08
C LYS A 65 3.81 6.21 15.45
N ILE A 66 3.79 6.36 14.12
CA ILE A 66 2.63 6.88 13.39
C ILE A 66 1.38 6.05 13.67
N ILE A 67 1.48 4.72 13.63
CA ILE A 67 0.35 3.81 13.86
C ILE A 67 -0.16 3.93 15.31
N ARG A 68 0.73 4.05 16.30
CA ARG A 68 0.30 4.22 17.70
C ARG A 68 -0.34 5.58 17.97
N GLU A 69 0.09 6.62 17.26
CA GLU A 69 -0.52 7.95 17.37
C GLU A 69 -1.87 8.04 16.68
N PHE A 70 -2.01 7.41 15.50
CA PHE A 70 -3.23 7.44 14.71
C PHE A 70 -4.27 6.40 15.15
N GLN A 71 -3.83 5.29 15.75
CA GLN A 71 -4.67 4.17 16.22
C GLN A 71 -5.64 3.62 15.14
N PRO A 72 -5.14 3.20 13.96
CA PRO A 72 -6.01 2.71 12.89
C PRO A 72 -6.63 1.35 13.24
N ASP A 73 -7.89 1.15 12.83
CA ASP A 73 -8.55 -0.15 12.87
C ASP A 73 -8.03 -1.10 11.77
N VAL A 74 -7.54 -0.55 10.66
CA VAL A 74 -7.00 -1.30 9.52
C VAL A 74 -5.94 -0.49 8.78
N VAL A 75 -4.92 -1.18 8.26
CA VAL A 75 -3.88 -0.57 7.42
C VAL A 75 -3.88 -1.23 6.03
N ILE A 76 -3.95 -0.40 4.99
CA ILE A 76 -3.99 -0.84 3.60
C ILE A 76 -2.71 -0.42 2.87
N GLY A 77 -2.07 -1.37 2.18
CA GLY A 77 -0.90 -1.16 1.34
C GLY A 77 -1.17 -1.38 -0.14
N THR A 78 -0.63 -0.55 -1.01
CA THR A 78 -0.76 -0.68 -2.48
C THR A 78 0.59 -0.89 -3.17
N GLY A 79 1.58 -1.42 -2.43
CA GLY A 79 2.94 -1.60 -2.92
C GLY A 79 3.85 -0.39 -2.71
N GLY A 80 5.09 -0.49 -3.20
CA GLY A 80 6.15 0.47 -2.95
C GLY A 80 6.80 0.32 -1.57
N TYR A 81 8.04 0.80 -1.43
CA TYR A 81 8.84 0.56 -0.23
C TYR A 81 8.22 1.14 1.05
N VAL A 82 7.51 2.27 0.94
CA VAL A 82 6.75 2.86 2.07
C VAL A 82 5.73 1.87 2.61
N SER A 83 4.90 1.30 1.73
CA SER A 83 3.91 0.29 2.10
C SER A 83 4.57 -0.90 2.80
N GLY A 84 5.74 -1.32 2.31
CA GLY A 84 6.56 -2.35 2.93
C GLY A 84 6.83 -2.09 4.42
N ALA A 85 7.28 -0.88 4.77
CA ALA A 85 7.59 -0.54 6.16
C ALA A 85 6.33 -0.34 7.01
N VAL A 86 5.30 0.32 6.48
CA VAL A 86 4.09 0.68 7.21
C VAL A 86 3.20 -0.53 7.49
N VAL A 87 2.93 -1.34 6.47
CA VAL A 87 2.09 -2.53 6.61
C VAL A 87 2.79 -3.57 7.49
N TYR A 88 4.09 -3.75 7.33
CA TYR A 88 4.85 -4.65 8.20
C TYR A 88 4.85 -4.17 9.67
N ALA A 89 4.98 -2.86 9.91
CA ALA A 89 4.85 -2.29 11.25
C ALA A 89 3.45 -2.53 11.84
N ALA A 90 2.39 -2.39 11.04
CA ALA A 90 1.01 -2.64 11.47
C ALA A 90 0.79 -4.11 11.85
N HIS A 91 1.28 -5.04 11.02
CA HIS A 91 1.28 -6.46 11.33
C HIS A 91 1.99 -6.77 12.66
N GLN A 92 3.19 -6.20 12.89
CA GLN A 92 3.91 -6.38 14.14
C GLN A 92 3.17 -5.83 15.37
N LEU A 93 2.28 -4.85 15.17
CA LEU A 93 1.42 -4.29 16.20
C LEU A 93 0.06 -5.00 16.30
N LYS A 94 -0.15 -6.09 15.54
CA LYS A 94 -1.40 -6.87 15.49
C LYS A 94 -2.62 -6.05 15.03
N ILE A 95 -2.38 -5.02 14.20
CA ILE A 95 -3.45 -4.29 13.52
C ILE A 95 -3.81 -5.07 12.24
N PRO A 96 -5.10 -5.24 11.91
CA PRO A 96 -5.53 -5.82 10.64
C PRO A 96 -4.89 -5.14 9.43
N THR A 97 -4.42 -5.95 8.48
CA THR A 97 -3.65 -5.50 7.32
C THR A 97 -4.17 -6.09 6.02
N ILE A 98 -4.25 -5.22 5.01
CA ILE A 98 -4.63 -5.58 3.65
C ILE A 98 -3.55 -5.05 2.70
N ILE A 99 -3.19 -5.84 1.69
CA ILE A 99 -2.50 -5.31 0.52
C ILE A 99 -3.35 -5.45 -0.72
N HIS A 100 -3.15 -4.56 -1.68
CA HIS A 100 -3.80 -4.60 -2.99
C HIS A 100 -2.74 -4.65 -4.10
N GLU A 101 -2.85 -5.64 -4.99
CA GLU A 101 -1.99 -5.80 -6.16
C GLU A 101 -2.76 -5.43 -7.44
N GLN A 102 -2.31 -4.36 -8.08
CA GLN A 102 -2.97 -3.81 -9.27
C GLN A 102 -2.47 -4.45 -10.56
N ASN A 103 -1.31 -5.09 -10.54
CA ASN A 103 -0.62 -5.59 -11.74
C ASN A 103 -0.88 -7.08 -11.96
N SER A 104 -0.60 -7.56 -13.18
CA SER A 104 -0.63 -8.99 -13.52
C SER A 104 0.58 -9.77 -13.00
N ILE A 105 1.68 -9.08 -12.65
CA ILE A 105 2.86 -9.63 -12.00
C ILE A 105 3.08 -8.87 -10.69
N PRO A 106 3.21 -9.54 -9.54
CA PRO A 106 3.22 -8.85 -8.27
C PRO A 106 4.51 -8.05 -8.06
N GLY A 107 4.37 -6.88 -7.45
CA GLY A 107 5.52 -6.10 -7.00
C GLY A 107 6.28 -6.83 -5.89
N MET A 108 7.60 -6.61 -5.82
CA MET A 108 8.46 -7.21 -4.78
C MET A 108 7.96 -6.94 -3.36
N THR A 109 7.43 -5.73 -3.11
CA THR A 109 6.88 -5.36 -1.80
C THR A 109 5.62 -6.15 -1.46
N ASN A 110 4.67 -6.28 -2.39
CA ASN A 110 3.45 -7.05 -2.15
C ASN A 110 3.77 -8.55 -2.01
N LYS A 111 4.70 -9.07 -2.81
CA LYS A 111 5.20 -10.44 -2.66
C LYS A 111 5.82 -10.67 -1.27
N PHE A 112 6.62 -9.73 -0.77
CA PHE A 112 7.15 -9.79 0.59
C PHE A 112 6.04 -9.73 1.65
N LEU A 113 5.14 -8.75 1.55
CA LEU A 113 4.06 -8.52 2.51
C LEU A 113 3.01 -9.65 2.55
N SER A 114 2.84 -10.40 1.46
CA SER A 114 1.87 -11.51 1.36
C SER A 114 1.98 -12.56 2.46
N ARG A 115 3.18 -12.71 3.03
CA ARG A 115 3.45 -13.63 4.14
C ARG A 115 2.89 -13.15 5.47
N TYR A 116 2.75 -11.83 5.63
CA TYR A 116 2.44 -11.18 6.89
C TYR A 116 1.01 -10.67 6.97
N VAL A 117 0.45 -10.21 5.86
CA VAL A 117 -0.87 -9.58 5.85
C VAL A 117 -2.01 -10.56 6.08
N ASP A 118 -3.18 -10.04 6.46
CA ASP A 118 -4.40 -10.82 6.70
C ASP A 118 -5.14 -11.12 5.39
N LYS A 119 -5.25 -10.12 4.50
CA LYS A 119 -5.91 -10.25 3.20
C LYS A 119 -5.13 -9.59 2.06
N ILE A 120 -5.31 -10.15 0.87
CA ILE A 120 -4.65 -9.72 -0.37
C ILE A 120 -5.74 -9.54 -1.42
N ALA A 121 -5.98 -8.29 -1.79
CA ALA A 121 -6.88 -7.92 -2.87
C ALA A 121 -6.11 -7.91 -4.21
N ILE A 122 -6.68 -8.52 -5.25
CA ILE A 122 -6.05 -8.61 -6.58
C ILE A 122 -6.98 -8.11 -7.68
N CYS A 123 -6.38 -7.56 -8.74
CA CYS A 123 -7.11 -7.15 -9.96
C CYS A 123 -7.30 -8.27 -10.96
N PHE A 124 -6.28 -9.11 -11.16
CA PHE A 124 -6.23 -10.09 -12.25
C PHE A 124 -6.16 -11.51 -11.68
N PRO A 125 -6.94 -12.48 -12.19
CA PRO A 125 -6.87 -13.86 -11.72
C PRO A 125 -5.46 -14.47 -11.80
N ASP A 126 -4.69 -14.12 -12.83
CA ASP A 126 -3.36 -14.68 -13.09
C ASP A 126 -2.36 -14.43 -11.95
N VAL A 127 -2.49 -13.29 -11.26
CA VAL A 127 -1.59 -12.91 -10.15
C VAL A 127 -1.86 -13.74 -8.88
N ALA A 128 -3.00 -14.41 -8.78
CA ALA A 128 -3.39 -15.18 -7.59
C ALA A 128 -2.40 -16.28 -7.25
N SER A 129 -1.78 -16.89 -8.26
CA SER A 129 -0.79 -17.97 -8.10
C SER A 129 0.48 -17.56 -7.34
N PHE A 130 0.74 -16.26 -7.21
CA PHE A 130 1.89 -15.73 -6.48
C PHE A 130 1.64 -15.51 -4.99
N PHE A 131 0.40 -15.69 -4.53
CA PHE A 131 -0.04 -15.36 -3.17
C PHE A 131 -0.70 -16.56 -2.46
N PRO A 132 -0.74 -16.58 -1.11
CA PRO A 132 -1.46 -17.61 -0.38
C PRO A 132 -2.96 -17.60 -0.70
N LYS A 133 -3.51 -18.74 -1.13
CA LYS A 133 -4.87 -18.85 -1.66
C LYS A 133 -5.94 -18.44 -0.64
N GLU A 134 -5.72 -18.77 0.64
CA GLU A 134 -6.62 -18.50 1.76
C GLU A 134 -6.74 -17.01 2.11
N LYS A 135 -5.76 -16.21 1.68
CA LYS A 135 -5.71 -14.76 1.92
C LYS A 135 -6.12 -13.94 0.69
N THR A 136 -6.16 -14.56 -0.48
CA THR A 136 -6.26 -13.87 -1.77
C THR A 136 -7.70 -13.75 -2.25
N ILE A 137 -8.14 -12.54 -2.60
CA ILE A 137 -9.50 -12.22 -3.02
C ILE A 137 -9.45 -11.38 -4.30
N LEU A 138 -10.16 -11.82 -5.34
CA LEU A 138 -10.33 -11.05 -6.57
C LEU A 138 -11.34 -9.91 -6.32
N THR A 139 -10.85 -8.67 -6.31
CA THR A 139 -11.66 -7.46 -6.07
C THR A 139 -11.76 -6.57 -7.31
N GLY A 140 -10.87 -6.76 -8.28
CA GLY A 140 -10.74 -5.85 -9.41
C GLY A 140 -9.98 -4.57 -9.04
N ASN A 141 -9.88 -3.63 -10.00
CA ASN A 141 -9.20 -2.36 -9.79
C ASN A 141 -10.22 -1.28 -9.37
N PRO A 142 -10.05 -0.58 -8.23
CA PRO A 142 -10.93 0.50 -7.81
C PRO A 142 -11.11 1.60 -8.87
N ARG A 143 -10.11 1.84 -9.72
CA ARG A 143 -10.21 2.80 -10.84
C ARG A 143 -11.08 2.34 -11.98
N GLY A 144 -11.27 1.03 -12.15
CA GLY A 144 -12.15 0.48 -13.18
C GLY A 144 -13.60 0.94 -13.03
N GLN A 145 -14.03 1.30 -11.81
CA GLN A 145 -15.37 1.83 -11.54
C GLN A 145 -15.57 3.25 -12.09
N GLU A 146 -14.51 4.04 -12.25
CA GLU A 146 -14.59 5.44 -12.73
C GLU A 146 -14.85 5.51 -14.25
N VAL A 147 -14.63 4.41 -14.98
CA VAL A 147 -14.80 4.31 -16.45
C VAL A 147 -16.02 3.52 -16.88
N VAL A 148 -16.79 2.95 -15.94
CA VAL A 148 -18.01 2.17 -16.26
C VAL A 148 -19.05 3.01 -17.02
N THR A 149 -19.08 4.32 -16.78
CA THR A 149 -20.00 5.26 -17.42
C THR A 149 -19.39 6.01 -18.60
N VAL A 150 -18.14 5.70 -18.99
CA VAL A 150 -17.45 6.36 -20.10
C VAL A 150 -17.72 5.56 -21.38
N GLU A 151 -18.32 6.19 -22.38
CA GLU A 151 -18.53 5.57 -23.69
C GLU A 151 -17.18 5.25 -24.34
N LYS A 152 -17.12 4.09 -25.02
CA LYS A 152 -15.94 3.69 -25.78
C LYS A 152 -15.65 4.76 -26.84
N SER A 153 -14.49 5.38 -26.75
CA SER A 153 -13.97 6.22 -27.82
C SER A 153 -13.62 5.36 -29.02
N ALA A 154 -14.01 5.77 -30.22
CA ALA A 154 -13.71 5.06 -31.48
C ALA A 154 -12.22 5.06 -31.86
N ILE A 155 -11.35 5.66 -31.03
CA ILE A 155 -9.90 5.80 -31.25
C ILE A 155 -9.12 4.60 -30.61
N LEU A 156 -9.80 3.74 -29.85
CA LEU A 156 -9.28 2.47 -29.29
C LEU A 156 -10.26 1.32 -29.58
#